data_AF-A0A357A1U6-F1
#
_entry.id   AF-A0A357A1U6-F1
#
_cell.length_a   1.000
_cell.length_b   1.000
_cell.length_c   1.000
_cell.angle_alpha   90.00
_cell.angle_beta   90.00
_cell.angle_gamma   90.00
#
_symmetry.space_group_name_H-M   'P 1'
#
loop_
_entity.id
_entity.type
_entity.pdbx_description
1 polymer ?
#
loop_
_entity_poly.entity_id
_entity_poly.type
_entity_poly.pdbx_seq_one_letter_code
_entity_poly.pdbx_strand_id
1 'polypeptide(L)'
;MQVEFQFNDERAICDIAGHETLLAVLRDKLGAMEVKYGCGEGACGSCVVLVDGNPLASCITLCASVDGTDIMSVKAPDPPGAWALLKDRFAAHEGAQCGFCTPGLLAS
;
A
#
# COMPACT_ATOMS: atom_id res chain seq x y z
N MET A 1 -1.99 21.20 -1.73
CA MET A 1 -0.52 21.16 -1.88
C MET A 1 -0.18 20.02 -2.80
N GLN A 2 0.91 20.14 -3.55
CA GLN A 2 1.37 19.07 -4.42
C GLN A 2 2.35 18.19 -3.65
N VAL A 3 2.22 16.88 -3.79
CA VAL A 3 3.18 15.88 -3.31
C VAL A 3 3.61 15.01 -4.48
N GLU A 4 4.84 14.53 -4.42
CA GLU A 4 5.45 13.66 -5.40
C GLU A 4 6.07 12.45 -4.70
N PHE A 5 5.81 11.24 -5.17
CA PHE A 5 6.43 10.02 -4.66
C PHE A 5 6.51 8.96 -5.77
N GLN A 6 7.31 7.93 -5.54
CA GLN A 6 7.32 6.74 -6.39
C GLN A 6 6.25 5.77 -5.88
N PHE A 7 5.41 5.22 -6.77
CA PHE A 7 4.44 4.19 -6.43
C PHE A 7 4.55 3.02 -7.40
N ASN A 8 4.94 1.83 -6.91
CA ASN A 8 5.15 0.63 -7.73
C ASN A 8 6.02 0.90 -8.99
N ASP A 9 7.17 1.58 -8.86
CA ASP A 9 8.04 1.99 -9.98
C ASP A 9 7.44 2.99 -10.97
N GLU A 10 6.28 3.60 -10.67
CA GLU A 10 5.73 4.75 -11.42
C GLU A 10 5.76 6.06 -10.61
N ARG A 11 6.18 7.16 -11.25
CA ARG A 11 6.22 8.49 -10.62
C ARG A 11 4.79 9.01 -10.48
N ALA A 12 4.37 9.32 -9.25
CA ALA A 12 3.06 9.88 -8.95
C ALA A 12 3.19 11.32 -8.46
N ILE A 13 2.40 12.23 -9.03
CA ILE A 13 2.27 13.63 -8.58
C ILE A 13 0.79 13.87 -8.28
N CYS A 14 0.47 14.26 -7.04
CA CYS A 14 -0.90 14.41 -6.57
C CYS A 14 -1.12 15.78 -5.92
N ASP A 15 -2.20 16.47 -6.31
CA ASP A 15 -2.72 17.59 -5.54
C ASP A 15 -3.57 17.08 -4.38
N ILE A 16 -3.22 17.41 -3.15
CA ILE A 16 -3.87 16.93 -1.92
C ILE A 16 -4.29 18.08 -0.99
N ALA A 17 -5.33 17.83 -0.19
CA ALA A 17 -5.55 18.59 1.04
C ALA A 17 -4.67 18.05 2.18
N GLY A 18 -4.29 18.90 3.13
CA GLY A 18 -3.31 18.54 4.18
C GLY A 18 -3.78 17.46 5.17
N HIS A 19 -5.06 17.09 5.15
CA HIS A 19 -5.64 16.03 5.98
C HIS A 19 -5.81 14.70 5.23
N GLU A 20 -5.53 14.66 3.92
CA GLU A 20 -5.71 13.43 3.15
C GLU A 20 -4.70 12.37 3.60
N THR A 21 -5.21 11.19 3.87
CA THR A 21 -4.39 10.03 4.23
C THR A 21 -3.77 9.43 2.97
N LEU A 22 -2.65 8.73 3.14
CA LEU A 22 -2.02 8.00 2.04
C LEU A 22 -3.01 7.01 1.42
N LEU A 23 -3.82 6.33 2.24
CA LEU A 23 -4.86 5.42 1.76
C LEU A 23 -5.85 6.10 0.82
N ALA A 24 -6.35 7.28 1.19
CA ALA A 24 -7.31 8.02 0.37
C ALA A 24 -6.70 8.41 -0.98
N VAL A 25 -5.46 8.92 -0.99
CA VAL A 25 -4.76 9.31 -2.22
C VAL A 25 -4.50 8.11 -3.12
N LEU A 26 -3.97 7.01 -2.57
CA LEU A 26 -3.69 5.79 -3.33
C LEU A 26 -4.97 5.24 -3.99
N ARG A 27 -6.08 5.18 -3.25
CA ARG A 27 -7.33 4.61 -3.76
C ARG A 27 -8.08 5.55 -4.69
N ASP A 28 -8.31 6.78 -4.25
CA ASP A 28 -9.27 7.69 -4.89
C ASP A 28 -8.63 8.48 -6.03
N LYS A 29 -7.30 8.71 -5.99
CA LYS A 29 -6.58 9.45 -7.04
C LYS A 29 -5.76 8.54 -7.95
N LEU A 30 -5.11 7.53 -7.39
CA LEU A 30 -4.26 6.60 -8.16
C LEU A 30 -4.96 5.28 -8.51
N GLY A 31 -6.18 5.03 -8.01
CA GLY A 31 -6.95 3.83 -8.36
C GLY A 31 -6.37 2.53 -7.80
N ALA A 32 -5.49 2.59 -6.79
CA ALA A 32 -4.84 1.44 -6.15
C ALA A 32 -5.81 0.67 -5.23
N MET A 33 -6.85 0.07 -5.83
CA MET A 33 -7.96 -0.56 -5.13
C MET A 33 -7.57 -1.84 -4.38
N GLU A 34 -6.39 -2.41 -4.62
CA GLU A 34 -5.81 -3.50 -3.84
C GLU A 34 -5.44 -3.07 -2.41
N VAL A 35 -5.14 -1.80 -2.17
CA VAL A 35 -4.94 -1.26 -0.81
C VAL A 35 -6.30 -1.07 -0.16
N LYS A 36 -6.60 -1.80 0.92
CA LYS A 36 -7.97 -1.90 1.44
C LYS A 36 -8.24 -1.00 2.63
N TYR A 37 -9.36 -0.27 2.57
CA TYR A 37 -9.95 0.36 3.76
C TYR A 37 -10.68 -0.70 4.58
N GLY A 38 -10.18 -1.01 5.77
CA GLY A 38 -10.84 -1.92 6.72
C GLY A 38 -11.44 -1.17 7.91
N CYS A 39 -10.58 -0.59 8.76
CA CYS A 39 -11.00 0.09 10.00
C CYS A 39 -10.81 1.61 9.98
N GLY A 40 -9.77 2.14 9.33
CA GLY A 40 -9.45 3.57 9.33
C GLY A 40 -8.68 4.08 10.56
N GLU A 41 -8.31 3.19 11.48
CA GLU A 41 -7.69 3.53 12.78
C GLU A 41 -6.35 2.81 13.04
N GLY A 42 -5.78 2.19 11.99
CA GLY A 42 -4.50 1.48 12.08
C GLY A 42 -4.55 0.08 12.70
N ALA A 43 -5.72 -0.40 13.13
CA ALA A 43 -5.83 -1.67 13.87
C ALA A 43 -5.78 -2.94 13.00
N CYS A 44 -6.44 -2.94 11.83
CA CYS A 44 -6.69 -4.19 11.08
C CYS A 44 -5.60 -4.61 10.09
N GLY A 45 -4.65 -3.73 9.75
CA GLY A 45 -3.58 -4.02 8.80
C GLY A 45 -3.96 -4.14 7.31
N SER A 46 -5.24 -4.09 6.92
CA SER A 46 -5.66 -4.30 5.51
C SER A 46 -5.15 -3.24 4.52
N CYS A 47 -4.73 -2.08 5.05
CA CYS A 47 -4.25 -0.93 4.29
C CYS A 47 -2.72 -0.83 4.24
N VAL A 48 -2.00 -1.83 4.74
CA VAL A 48 -0.53 -1.77 4.80
C VAL A 48 0.06 -1.67 3.40
N VAL A 49 1.02 -0.76 3.27
CA VAL A 49 1.93 -0.58 2.13
C VAL A 49 3.33 -0.43 2.68
N LEU A 50 4.35 -0.66 1.86
CA LEU A 50 5.73 -0.33 2.23
C LEU A 50 6.01 1.12 1.86
N VAL A 51 6.60 1.88 2.78
CA VAL A 51 7.18 3.21 2.52
C VAL A 51 8.67 3.12 2.86
N ASP A 52 9.52 3.34 1.86
CA ASP A 52 10.96 3.12 1.92
C ASP A 52 11.31 1.74 2.53
N GLY A 53 10.58 0.70 2.09
CA GLY A 53 10.74 -0.68 2.55
C GLY A 53 10.13 -1.00 3.92
N ASN A 54 9.55 -0.04 4.64
CA ASN A 54 8.95 -0.27 5.97
C ASN A 54 7.42 -0.40 5.86
N PRO A 55 6.79 -1.37 6.55
CA PRO A 55 5.33 -1.51 6.53
C PRO A 55 4.66 -0.40 7.35
N LEU A 56 3.77 0.37 6.71
CA LEU A 56 2.96 1.40 7.35
C LEU A 56 1.48 1.22 7.06
N ALA A 57 0.64 1.49 8.07
CA ALA A 57 -0.80 1.58 7.91
C ALA A 57 -1.19 2.88 7.19
N SER A 58 -1.37 2.82 5.87
CA SER A 58 -1.66 4.00 5.03
C SER A 58 -2.91 4.80 5.45
N CYS A 59 -3.84 4.19 6.20
CA CYS A 59 -5.06 4.86 6.68
C CYS A 59 -4.81 5.93 7.76
N ILE A 60 -3.69 5.87 8.47
CA ILE A 60 -3.32 6.84 9.52
C ILE A 60 -2.05 7.63 9.16
N THR A 61 -1.43 7.33 8.02
CA THR A 61 -0.31 8.11 7.46
C THR A 61 -0.87 9.27 6.64
N LEU A 62 -0.42 10.50 6.91
CA LEU A 62 -0.77 11.65 6.06
C LEU A 62 -0.02 11.54 4.73
N CYS A 63 -0.70 11.79 3.62
CA CYS A 63 -0.03 11.76 2.32
C CYS A 63 1.06 12.84 2.21
N ALA A 64 0.89 13.97 2.91
CA ALA A 64 1.89 15.03 3.00
C ALA A 64 3.20 14.59 3.67
N SER A 65 3.22 13.52 4.47
CA SER A 65 4.44 13.07 5.17
C SER A 65 5.27 12.06 4.38
N VAL A 66 4.83 11.66 3.19
CA VAL A 66 5.51 10.68 2.32
C VAL A 66 5.96 11.31 1.00
N ASP A 67 6.08 12.63 0.97
CA ASP A 67 6.67 13.35 -0.16
C ASP A 67 8.14 12.92 -0.35
N GLY A 68 8.49 12.55 -1.57
CA GLY A 68 9.81 12.08 -1.99
C GLY A 68 10.15 10.62 -1.67
N THR A 69 9.23 9.83 -1.10
CA THR A 69 9.51 8.43 -0.71
C THR A 69 9.23 7.43 -1.82
N ASP A 70 9.72 6.20 -1.65
CA ASP A 70 9.31 5.04 -2.46
C ASP A 70 8.19 4.25 -1.77
N ILE A 71 7.08 4.03 -2.49
CA ILE A 71 5.88 3.37 -1.96
C ILE A 71 5.57 2.12 -2.77
N MET A 72 5.51 0.97 -2.10
CA MET A 72 5.16 -0.30 -2.72
C MET A 72 3.87 -0.87 -2.13
N SER A 73 2.90 -1.13 -2.99
CA SER A 73 1.74 -1.98 -2.69
C SER A 73 2.04 -3.42 -3.08
N VAL A 74 1.17 -4.39 -2.74
CA VAL A 74 1.29 -5.80 -3.18
C VAL A 74 1.42 -6.01 -4.71
N LYS A 75 1.09 -5.00 -5.52
CA LYS A 75 1.24 -5.03 -6.99
C LYS A 75 2.57 -4.50 -7.50
N ALA A 76 3.44 -4.00 -6.62
CA ALA A 76 4.76 -3.56 -7.01
C ALA A 76 5.50 -4.67 -7.78
N PRO A 77 6.33 -4.30 -8.77
CA PRO A 77 7.26 -5.23 -9.39
C PRO A 77 8.15 -5.88 -8.31
N ASP A 78 8.55 -7.12 -8.56
CA ASP A 78 9.20 -7.99 -7.57
C ASP A 78 10.71 -8.18 -7.88
N PRO A 79 11.58 -7.26 -7.47
CA PRO A 79 13.01 -7.53 -7.42
C PRO A 79 13.33 -8.17 -6.06
N PRO A 80 13.84 -9.41 -5.91
CA PRO A 80 14.31 -10.44 -6.85
C PRO A 80 13.49 -11.76 -6.73
N GLY A 81 12.17 -11.71 -6.92
CA GLY A 81 11.31 -12.90 -6.86
C GLY A 81 10.79 -13.28 -5.46
N ALA A 82 11.11 -12.49 -4.43
CA ALA A 82 10.73 -12.79 -3.05
C ALA A 82 9.22 -12.68 -2.85
N TRP A 83 8.57 -11.70 -3.49
CA TRP A 83 7.13 -11.52 -3.39
C TRP A 83 6.35 -12.56 -4.18
N ALA A 84 6.86 -13.00 -5.33
CA ALA A 84 6.31 -14.10 -6.11
C ALA A 84 6.33 -15.38 -5.29
N LEU A 85 7.47 -15.70 -4.66
CA LEU A 85 7.58 -16.85 -3.76
C LEU A 85 6.59 -16.72 -2.58
N LEU A 86 6.50 -15.55 -1.96
CA LEU A 86 5.57 -15.34 -0.84
C LEU A 86 4.12 -15.55 -1.28
N LYS A 87 3.70 -14.96 -2.40
CA LYS A 87 2.35 -15.10 -2.96
C LYS A 87 2.03 -16.56 -3.29
N ASP A 88 2.97 -17.28 -3.92
CA ASP A 88 2.81 -18.68 -4.28
C ASP A 88 2.66 -19.56 -3.02
N ARG A 89 3.49 -19.34 -2.00
CA ARG A 89 3.38 -20.08 -0.74
C ARG A 89 2.10 -19.75 0.01
N PHE A 90 1.70 -18.47 0.03
CA PHE A 90 0.45 -18.05 0.65
C PHE A 90 -0.75 -18.74 0.03
N ALA A 91 -0.77 -18.84 -1.31
CA ALA A 91 -1.81 -19.57 -2.04
C ALA A 91 -1.75 -21.10 -1.79
N ALA A 92 -0.56 -21.69 -1.85
CA ALA A 92 -0.37 -23.14 -1.65
C ALA A 92 -0.77 -23.64 -0.25
N HIS A 93 -0.76 -22.75 0.74
CA HIS A 93 -1.16 -23.05 2.11
C HIS A 93 -2.56 -22.52 2.48
N GLU A 94 -3.40 -22.19 1.50
CA GLU A 94 -4.76 -21.69 1.73
C GLU A 94 -4.80 -20.45 2.66
N GLY A 95 -3.77 -19.61 2.58
CA GLY A 95 -3.61 -18.42 3.43
C GLY A 95 -4.68 -17.35 3.20
N ALA A 96 -5.50 -17.49 2.16
CA ALA A 96 -6.59 -16.58 1.83
C ALA A 96 -7.92 -17.34 1.72
N GLN A 97 -8.98 -16.74 2.25
CA GLN A 97 -10.37 -17.16 2.03
C GLN A 97 -11.10 -16.10 1.20
N CYS A 98 -11.67 -15.07 1.86
CA CYS A 98 -12.32 -13.96 1.16
C CYS A 98 -11.34 -13.03 0.42
N GLY A 99 -10.04 -13.13 0.74
CA GLY A 99 -8.96 -12.37 0.10
C GLY A 99 -8.85 -10.90 0.53
N PHE A 100 -9.73 -10.39 1.40
CA PHE A 100 -9.77 -8.95 1.72
C PHE A 100 -8.51 -8.47 2.44
N CYS A 101 -8.02 -9.21 3.42
CA CYS A 101 -6.81 -8.83 4.19
C CYS A 101 -5.50 -9.19 3.47
N THR A 102 -5.55 -10.05 2.45
CA THR A 102 -4.37 -10.63 1.80
C THR A 102 -3.37 -9.60 1.29
N PRO A 103 -3.78 -8.48 0.63
CA PRO A 103 -2.83 -7.44 0.20
C PRO A 103 -2.01 -6.85 1.35
N GLY A 104 -2.66 -6.51 2.46
CA GLY A 104 -1.98 -5.94 3.63
C GLY A 104 -1.07 -6.95 4.31
N LEU A 105 -1.52 -8.21 4.46
CA LEU A 105 -0.71 -9.28 5.04
C LEU A 105 0.57 -9.57 4.23
N LEU A 106 0.49 -9.52 2.90
CA LEU A 106 1.64 -9.75 2.02
C LEU A 106 2.64 -8.59 2.02
N ALA A 107 2.19 -7.38 2.38
CA ALA A 107 3.00 -6.18 2.48
C ALA A 107 3.51 -5.91 3.92
N SER A 108 3.42 -6.90 4.83
CA SER A 108 3.80 -6.78 6.25
C SER A 108 5.10 -7.49 6.59
#